data_AF-A0A2G1X392-F1
#
_entry.id   AF-A0A2G1X392-F1
#
_cell.length_a   1.000
_cell.length_b   1.000
_cell.length_c   1.000
_cell.angle_alpha   90.00
_cell.angle_beta   90.00
_cell.angle_gamma   90.00
#
_symmetry.space_group_name_H-M   'P 1'
#
loop_
_entity.id
_entity.type
_entity.pdbx_description
1 polymer ?
#
loop_
_entity_poly.entity_id
_entity_poly.type
_entity_poly.pdbx_seq_one_letter_code
_entity_poly.pdbx_strand_id
1 'polypeptide(L)'
;GHAPPHAVYHDPEADVVFAADAAGIYVPEIDAVTPTTPPPQFDFEQCLDDIRLIEDLDPDTLCFGHFGPRDCDADLLGEAKRAYVEWVERVREKRADLDDDEAVVDHFEAASRDIDYWNRERAKANTSLNARGVLTYLDRVDDEE
;
A
#
# COMPACT_ATOMS: atom_id res chain seq x y z
N GLY A 1 -5.22 -4.29 -7.05
CA GLY A 1 -4.24 -4.98 -6.19
C GLY A 1 -4.68 -4.99 -4.74
N HIS A 2 -5.13 -3.86 -4.20
CA HIS A 2 -5.57 -3.74 -2.81
C HIS A 2 -6.63 -4.80 -2.42
N ALA A 3 -7.67 -4.95 -3.24
CA ALA A 3 -8.67 -6.02 -3.14
C ALA A 3 -9.39 -6.20 -4.49
N PRO A 4 -9.97 -7.38 -4.81
CA PRO A 4 -10.67 -7.62 -6.08
C PRO A 4 -11.85 -6.68 -6.41
N PRO A 5 -12.69 -6.22 -5.45
CA PRO A 5 -13.76 -5.28 -5.77
C PRO A 5 -13.29 -3.81 -5.80
N HIS A 6 -11.99 -3.55 -5.61
CA HIS A 6 -11.45 -2.19 -5.61
C HIS A 6 -11.56 -1.59 -7.02
N ALA A 7 -11.91 -0.31 -7.09
CA ALA A 7 -12.10 0.42 -8.33
C ALA A 7 -11.60 1.85 -8.19
N VAL A 8 -11.09 2.38 -9.29
CA VAL A 8 -10.70 3.77 -9.46
C VAL A 8 -11.72 4.45 -10.37
N TYR A 9 -12.09 5.70 -10.05
CA TYR A 9 -12.98 6.51 -10.89
C TYR A 9 -12.23 7.70 -11.45
N HIS A 10 -12.32 7.91 -12.76
CA HIS A 10 -11.71 9.05 -13.45
C HIS A 10 -12.79 10.04 -13.91
N ASP A 11 -12.63 11.30 -13.54
CA ASP A 11 -13.39 12.42 -14.08
C ASP A 11 -12.48 13.25 -15.01
N PRO A 12 -12.59 13.05 -16.34
CA PRO A 12 -11.72 13.73 -17.31
C PRO A 12 -12.12 15.19 -17.56
N GLU A 13 -13.29 15.65 -17.11
CA GLU A 13 -13.64 17.08 -17.22
C GLU A 13 -12.99 17.90 -16.11
N ALA A 14 -12.70 17.25 -14.99
CA ALA A 14 -12.06 17.85 -13.82
C ALA A 14 -10.56 17.50 -13.70
N ASP A 15 -10.02 16.64 -14.58
CA ASP A 15 -8.67 16.08 -14.52
C ASP A 15 -8.36 15.43 -13.15
N VAL A 16 -9.33 14.69 -12.62
CA VAL A 16 -9.28 14.08 -11.28
C VAL A 16 -9.44 12.57 -11.34
N VAL A 17 -8.59 11.87 -10.59
CA VAL A 17 -8.76 10.44 -10.32
C VAL A 17 -9.08 10.20 -8.85
N PHE A 18 -10.19 9.53 -8.57
CA PHE A 18 -10.55 9.00 -7.24
C PHE A 18 -9.94 7.61 -7.08
N ALA A 19 -8.74 7.58 -6.52
CA ALA A 19 -7.94 6.37 -6.37
C ALA A 19 -8.31 5.53 -5.15
N ALA A 20 -9.01 6.10 -4.16
CA ALA A 20 -9.18 5.46 -2.85
C ALA A 20 -7.81 4.96 -2.33
N ASP A 21 -7.65 3.64 -2.21
CA ASP A 21 -6.40 2.99 -1.75
C ASP A 21 -5.55 2.37 -2.89
N ALA A 22 -5.90 2.56 -4.16
CA ALA A 22 -5.17 1.98 -5.30
C ALA A 22 -3.70 2.43 -5.38
N ALA A 23 -3.43 3.67 -4.95
CA ALA A 23 -2.09 4.23 -4.84
C ALA A 23 -1.57 4.26 -3.39
N GLY A 24 -2.17 3.48 -2.48
CA GLY A 24 -1.87 3.51 -1.06
C GLY A 24 -2.55 4.66 -0.31
N ILE A 25 -1.96 5.09 0.80
CA ILE A 25 -2.40 6.20 1.64
C ILE A 25 -1.35 7.30 1.56
N TYR A 26 -1.71 8.46 1.02
CA TYR A 26 -0.88 9.65 1.14
C TYR A 26 -1.03 10.28 2.54
N VAL A 27 0.09 10.53 3.21
CA VAL A 27 0.14 11.09 4.56
C VAL A 27 0.76 12.49 4.50
N PRO A 28 -0.05 13.57 4.58
CA PRO A 28 0.44 14.94 4.46
C PRO A 28 1.50 15.34 5.50
N GLU A 29 1.45 14.79 6.70
CA GLU A 29 2.36 15.13 7.81
C GLU A 29 3.82 14.75 7.53
N ILE A 30 4.04 13.74 6.68
CA ILE A 30 5.37 13.27 6.30
C ILE A 30 5.64 13.41 4.79
N ASP A 31 4.67 13.96 4.03
CA ASP A 31 4.66 14.05 2.57
C ASP A 31 5.10 12.74 1.92
N ALA A 32 4.44 11.64 2.32
CA ALA A 32 4.80 10.32 1.83
C ALA A 32 3.62 9.36 1.69
N VAL A 33 3.78 8.34 0.86
CA VAL A 33 2.82 7.27 0.62
C VAL A 33 3.11 6.07 1.51
N THR A 34 2.09 5.55 2.19
CA THR A 34 2.10 4.28 2.91
C THR A 34 1.32 3.24 2.09
N PRO A 35 1.90 2.09 1.73
CA PRO A 35 1.22 1.07 0.94
C PRO A 35 0.09 0.40 1.75
N THR A 36 -0.94 -0.07 1.07
CA THR A 36 -2.04 -0.81 1.67
C THR A 36 -2.08 -2.22 1.08
N THR A 37 -1.73 -3.19 1.91
CA THR A 37 -1.60 -4.60 1.55
C THR A 37 -2.49 -5.49 2.42
N PRO A 38 -3.82 -5.28 2.46
CA PRO A 38 -4.69 -6.04 3.36
C PRO A 38 -4.93 -7.49 2.90
N PRO A 39 -4.97 -8.48 3.81
CA PRO A 39 -5.37 -9.84 3.49
C PRO A 39 -6.88 -9.92 3.18
N PRO A 40 -7.36 -11.03 2.59
CA PRO A 40 -6.59 -12.18 2.11
C PRO A 40 -6.27 -12.11 0.61
N GLN A 41 -6.70 -11.06 -0.08
CA GLN A 41 -6.70 -11.01 -1.55
C GLN A 41 -5.80 -9.88 -2.10
N PHE A 42 -4.92 -9.33 -1.26
CA PHE A 42 -3.88 -8.43 -1.73
C PHE A 42 -3.09 -9.07 -2.87
N ASP A 43 -2.77 -8.24 -3.86
CA ASP A 43 -2.00 -8.62 -5.02
C ASP A 43 -1.02 -7.51 -5.38
N PHE A 44 0.28 -7.79 -5.18
CA PHE A 44 1.34 -6.82 -5.36
C PHE A 44 1.51 -6.41 -6.82
N GLU A 45 1.50 -7.36 -7.75
CA GLU A 45 1.67 -7.08 -9.17
C GLU A 45 0.52 -6.23 -9.69
N GLN A 46 -0.71 -6.59 -9.33
CA GLN A 46 -1.89 -5.80 -9.67
C GLN A 46 -1.88 -4.42 -8.99
N CYS A 47 -1.31 -4.24 -7.80
CA CYS A 47 -1.13 -2.89 -7.23
C CYS A 47 -0.22 -2.02 -8.11
N LEU A 48 0.89 -2.59 -8.62
CA LEU A 48 1.77 -1.86 -9.53
C LEU A 48 1.07 -1.51 -10.85
N ASP A 49 0.23 -2.42 -11.37
CA ASP A 49 -0.59 -2.17 -12.55
C ASP A 49 -1.67 -1.11 -12.32
N ASP A 50 -2.31 -1.09 -11.15
CA ASP A 50 -3.27 -0.04 -10.79
C ASP A 50 -2.60 1.34 -10.77
N ILE A 51 -1.37 1.44 -10.26
CA ILE A 51 -0.62 2.71 -10.25
C ILE A 51 -0.19 3.10 -11.67
N ARG A 52 0.21 2.15 -12.52
CA ARG A 52 0.50 2.41 -13.94
C ARG A 52 -0.75 2.88 -14.68
N LEU A 53 -1.92 2.31 -14.39
CA LEU A 53 -3.18 2.78 -14.94
C LEU A 53 -3.43 4.24 -14.57
N ILE A 54 -3.20 4.64 -13.31
CA ILE A 54 -3.35 6.03 -12.87
C ILE A 54 -2.35 6.95 -13.60
N GLU A 55 -1.11 6.49 -13.79
CA GLU A 55 -0.08 7.22 -14.56
C GLU A 55 -0.49 7.41 -16.02
N ASP A 56 -1.05 6.39 -16.66
CA ASP A 56 -1.53 6.44 -18.05
C ASP A 56 -2.76 7.35 -18.23
N LEU A 57 -3.54 7.58 -17.16
CA LEU A 57 -4.65 8.53 -17.16
C LEU A 57 -4.19 9.99 -17.05
N ASP A 58 -2.96 10.24 -16.58
CA ASP A 58 -2.32 11.55 -16.46
C ASP A 58 -3.21 12.63 -15.79
N PRO A 59 -3.78 12.39 -14.59
CA PRO A 59 -4.64 13.37 -13.92
C PRO A 59 -3.81 14.50 -13.28
N ASP A 60 -4.39 15.69 -13.17
CA ASP A 60 -3.81 16.80 -12.40
C ASP A 60 -3.96 16.56 -10.88
N THR A 61 -5.01 15.86 -10.45
CA THR A 61 -5.33 15.64 -9.03
C THR A 61 -5.64 14.17 -8.73
N LEU A 62 -5.04 13.65 -7.66
CA LEU A 62 -5.31 12.32 -7.13
C LEU A 62 -6.05 12.42 -5.78
N CYS A 63 -7.27 11.90 -5.73
CA CYS A 63 -8.10 11.82 -4.55
C CYS A 63 -7.88 10.48 -3.81
N PHE A 64 -7.11 10.52 -2.74
CA PHE A 64 -6.88 9.37 -1.86
C PHE A 64 -8.09 9.10 -0.95
N GLY A 65 -8.27 7.84 -0.53
CA GLY A 65 -9.31 7.45 0.42
C GLY A 65 -9.11 8.05 1.82
N HIS A 66 -7.88 8.48 2.10
CA HIS A 66 -7.43 9.05 3.36
C HIS A 66 -6.81 10.44 3.13
N PHE A 67 -7.07 11.36 4.06
CA PHE A 67 -6.47 12.71 4.14
C PHE A 67 -6.78 13.68 2.98
N GLY A 68 -7.39 13.21 1.89
CA GLY A 68 -7.95 14.05 0.83
C GLY A 68 -7.11 14.08 -0.45
N PRO A 69 -7.37 15.06 -1.34
CA PRO A 69 -6.68 15.16 -2.62
C PRO A 69 -5.24 15.68 -2.47
N ARG A 70 -4.40 15.29 -3.44
CA ARG A 70 -3.05 15.83 -3.67
C ARG A 70 -2.87 16.08 -5.16
N ASP A 71 -2.07 17.08 -5.52
CA ASP A 71 -1.59 17.24 -6.89
C ASP A 71 -0.86 15.96 -7.30
N CYS A 72 -1.15 15.49 -8.52
CA CYS A 72 -0.61 14.27 -9.07
C CYS A 72 0.57 14.60 -9.98
N ASP A 73 1.73 14.04 -9.67
CA ASP A 73 2.94 14.16 -10.46
C ASP A 73 3.64 12.81 -10.57
N ALA A 74 4.61 12.70 -11.48
CA ALA A 74 5.37 11.48 -11.69
C ALA A 74 6.15 11.05 -10.44
N ASP A 75 6.55 12.00 -9.59
CA ASP A 75 7.26 11.73 -8.35
C ASP A 75 6.35 11.03 -7.33
N LEU A 76 5.08 11.43 -7.21
CA LEU A 76 4.06 10.78 -6.38
C LEU A 76 3.87 9.31 -6.75
N LEU A 77 3.61 9.05 -8.03
CA LEU A 77 3.30 7.71 -8.51
C LEU A 77 4.55 6.82 -8.47
N GLY A 78 5.72 7.40 -8.74
CA GLY A 78 7.01 6.74 -8.54
C GLY A 78 7.26 6.40 -7.07
N GLU A 79 6.92 7.30 -6.14
CA GLU A 79 7.01 7.04 -4.70
C GLU A 79 6.04 5.96 -4.25
N ALA A 80 4.78 5.99 -4.68
CA ALA A 80 3.81 4.96 -4.37
C ALA A 80 4.32 3.57 -4.80
N LYS A 81 4.80 3.44 -6.04
CA LYS A 81 5.41 2.17 -6.53
C LYS A 81 6.58 1.72 -5.66
N ARG A 82 7.51 2.63 -5.33
CA ARG A 82 8.66 2.32 -4.46
C ARG A 82 8.21 1.86 -3.08
N ALA A 83 7.23 2.53 -2.48
CA ALA A 83 6.71 2.18 -1.16
C ALA A 83 6.13 0.75 -1.13
N TYR A 84 5.39 0.34 -2.17
CA TYR A 84 4.91 -1.04 -2.30
C TYR A 84 6.05 -2.05 -2.46
N VAL A 85 7.02 -1.77 -3.35
CA VAL A 85 8.18 -2.65 -3.58
C VAL A 85 8.97 -2.85 -2.28
N GLU A 86 9.37 -1.74 -1.65
CA GLU A 86 10.17 -1.77 -0.42
C GLU A 86 9.43 -2.48 0.72
N TRP A 87 8.12 -2.28 0.84
CA TRP A 87 7.33 -2.97 1.87
C TRP A 87 7.29 -4.48 1.66
N VAL A 88 6.99 -4.92 0.44
CA VAL A 88 6.93 -6.36 0.11
C VAL A 88 8.29 -7.02 0.28
N GLU A 89 9.36 -6.37 -0.19
CA GLU A 89 10.73 -6.86 -0.03
C GLU A 89 11.11 -7.00 1.45
N ARG A 90 10.81 -6.00 2.28
CA ARG A 90 11.09 -6.06 3.72
C ARG A 90 10.37 -7.21 4.42
N VAL A 91 9.09 -7.45 4.09
CA VAL A 91 8.34 -8.58 4.66
C VAL A 91 8.94 -9.91 4.19
N ARG A 92 9.28 -10.04 2.90
CA ARG A 92 9.95 -11.23 2.34
C ARG A 92 11.29 -11.50 3.03
N GLU A 93 12.14 -10.50 3.18
CA GLU A 93 13.42 -10.62 3.89
C GLU A 93 13.22 -11.07 5.33
N LYS A 94 12.27 -10.48 6.05
CA LYS A 94 12.00 -10.86 7.44
C LYS A 94 11.41 -12.26 7.57
N ARG A 95 10.58 -12.69 6.61
CA ARG A 95 10.07 -14.06 6.54
C ARG A 95 11.19 -15.08 6.37
N ALA A 96 12.25 -14.75 5.62
CA ALA A 96 13.42 -15.62 5.47
C ALA A 96 14.31 -15.68 6.72
N ASP A 97 14.30 -14.63 7.55
CA ASP A 97 15.13 -14.52 8.76
C ASP A 97 14.50 -15.13 10.02
N LEU A 98 13.17 -15.30 10.05
CA LEU A 98 12.39 -15.62 11.25
C LEU A 98 11.71 -16.99 11.14
N ASP A 99 11.38 -17.58 12.29
CA ASP A 99 10.92 -18.96 12.38
C ASP A 99 9.49 -19.20 11.83
N ASP A 100 8.60 -18.22 12.00
CA ASP A 100 7.21 -18.28 11.56
C ASP A 100 6.63 -16.90 11.23
N ASP A 101 5.48 -16.91 10.55
CA ASP A 101 4.75 -15.72 10.11
C ASP A 101 4.28 -14.83 11.27
N GLU A 102 4.02 -15.39 12.45
CA GLU A 102 3.61 -14.60 13.61
C GLU A 102 4.80 -13.81 14.18
N ALA A 103 6.02 -14.38 14.18
CA ALA A 103 7.24 -13.68 14.52
C ALA A 103 7.53 -12.53 13.55
N VAL A 104 7.22 -12.69 12.26
CA VAL A 104 7.32 -11.61 11.25
C VAL A 104 6.35 -10.48 11.58
N VAL A 105 5.09 -10.80 11.88
CA VAL A 105 4.07 -9.82 12.27
C VAL A 105 4.49 -9.07 13.54
N ASP A 106 4.91 -9.80 14.58
CA ASP A 106 5.39 -9.23 15.85
C ASP A 106 6.59 -8.30 15.64
N HIS A 107 7.51 -8.65 14.72
CA HIS A 107 8.64 -7.79 14.36
C HIS A 107 8.19 -6.42 13.85
N PHE A 108 7.24 -6.40 12.91
CA PHE A 108 6.75 -5.14 12.33
C PHE A 108 5.86 -4.38 13.32
N GLU A 109 5.04 -5.06 14.14
CA GLU A 109 4.30 -4.41 15.22
C GLU A 109 5.21 -3.73 16.24
N ALA A 110 6.31 -4.37 16.63
CA ALA A 110 7.28 -3.80 17.55
C ALA A 110 8.03 -2.59 16.95
N ALA A 111 8.26 -2.61 15.64
CA ALA A 111 8.86 -1.50 14.91
C ALA A 111 7.89 -0.33 14.65
N SER A 112 6.57 -0.57 14.70
CA SER A 112 5.55 0.47 14.55
C SER A 112 5.67 1.49 15.68
N ARG A 113 5.97 2.74 15.30
CA ARG A 113 6.07 3.87 16.23
C ARG A 113 4.71 4.56 16.35
N ASP A 114 4.52 5.35 17.40
CA ASP A 114 3.52 6.41 17.37
C ASP A 114 3.89 7.31 16.19
N ILE A 115 3.04 7.33 15.17
CA ILE A 115 3.14 8.32 14.11
C ILE A 115 2.00 9.29 14.36
N ASP A 116 2.26 10.60 14.32
CA ASP A 116 1.36 11.63 14.86
C ASP A 116 -0.10 11.57 14.35
N TYR A 117 -0.35 10.91 13.22
CA TYR A 117 -1.67 10.73 12.61
C TYR A 117 -2.43 9.47 13.10
N TRP A 118 -1.77 8.45 13.67
CA TRP A 118 -2.39 7.22 14.20
C TRP A 118 -1.89 6.93 15.62
N ASN A 119 -2.80 6.72 16.58
CA ASN A 119 -2.37 6.25 17.89
C ASN A 119 -1.67 4.89 17.78
N ARG A 120 -0.77 4.59 18.74
CA ARG A 120 0.01 3.35 18.79
C ARG A 120 -0.79 2.08 18.53
N GLU A 121 -1.99 1.96 19.09
CA GLU A 121 -2.83 0.77 18.94
C GLU A 121 -3.26 0.59 17.48
N ARG A 122 -3.71 1.66 16.84
CA ARG A 122 -4.08 1.64 15.42
C ARG A 122 -2.87 1.43 14.52
N ALA A 123 -1.74 2.07 14.81
CA ALA A 123 -0.51 1.91 14.02
C ALA A 123 -0.03 0.44 14.02
N LYS A 124 -0.08 -0.23 15.18
CA LYS A 124 0.18 -1.65 15.32
C LYS A 124 -0.82 -2.50 14.54
N ALA A 125 -2.12 -2.28 14.76
CA ALA A 125 -3.16 -3.05 14.09
C ALA A 125 -3.07 -2.92 12.56
N ASN A 126 -2.78 -1.72 12.05
CA ASN A 126 -2.56 -1.50 10.63
C ASN A 126 -1.34 -2.26 10.12
N THR A 127 -0.22 -2.16 10.83
CA THR A 127 1.03 -2.81 10.42
C THR A 127 0.86 -4.33 10.41
N SER A 128 0.22 -4.89 11.45
CA SER A 128 -0.12 -6.31 11.56
C SER A 128 -0.97 -6.78 10.39
N LEU A 129 -2.05 -6.05 10.10
CA LEU A 129 -2.95 -6.34 8.98
C LEU A 129 -2.18 -6.38 7.66
N ASN A 130 -1.41 -5.33 7.38
CA ASN A 130 -0.70 -5.21 6.10
C ASN A 130 0.43 -6.24 5.97
N ALA A 131 1.13 -6.58 7.04
CA ALA A 131 2.15 -7.64 7.03
C ALA A 131 1.52 -9.01 6.69
N ARG A 132 0.38 -9.33 7.31
CA ARG A 132 -0.36 -10.58 7.03
C ARG A 132 -0.83 -10.67 5.58
N GLY A 133 -1.20 -9.55 4.95
CA GLY A 133 -1.59 -9.58 3.54
C GLY A 133 -0.42 -9.85 2.60
N VAL A 134 0.78 -9.32 2.88
CA VAL A 134 1.98 -9.68 2.10
C VAL A 134 2.35 -11.15 2.32
N LEU A 135 2.30 -11.65 3.55
CA LEU A 135 2.57 -13.07 3.83
C LEU A 135 1.63 -14.00 3.05
N THR A 136 0.33 -13.67 3.04
CA THR A 136 -0.68 -14.41 2.25
C THR A 136 -0.40 -14.34 0.74
N TYR A 137 0.04 -13.18 0.24
CA TYR A 137 0.44 -13.03 -1.15
C TYR A 137 1.67 -13.89 -1.49
N LEU A 138 2.68 -13.93 -0.61
CA LEU A 138 3.87 -14.75 -0.82
C LEU A 138 3.54 -16.24 -0.87
N ASP A 139 2.66 -16.73 0.01
CA ASP A 139 2.19 -18.12 -0.05
C ASP A 139 1.57 -18.48 -1.40
N ARG A 140 0.71 -17.59 -1.93
CA ARG A 140 0.08 -17.80 -3.23
C ARG A 140 1.10 -17.85 -4.37
N VAL A 141 2.10 -16.97 -4.35
CA VAL A 141 3.14 -16.94 -5.39
C VAL A 141 4.03 -18.18 -5.31
N ASP A 142 4.43 -18.60 -4.10
CA ASP A 142 5.27 -19.77 -3.89
C ASP A 142 4.55 -21.08 -4.30
N ASP A 143 3.22 -21.14 -4.17
CA ASP A 143 2.39 -22.28 -4.61
C ASP A 143 2.21 -22.36 -6.15
N GLU A 144 2.44 -21.26 -6.86
CA GLU A 144 2.30 -21.15 -8.32
C GLU A 144 3.62 -21.43 -9.08
N GLU A 145 4.78 -21.45 -8.39
CA GLU A 145 6.11 -21.80 -8.93
C GLU A 145 6.41 -23.32 -8.94
#